data_AF-A0A0J6SL25-F1
#
_entry.id   AF-A0A0J6SL25-F1
#
_cell.length_a   1.000
_cell.length_b   1.000
_cell.length_c   1.000
_cell.angle_alpha   90.00
_cell.angle_beta   90.00
_cell.angle_gamma   90.00
#
_symmetry.space_group_name_H-M   'P 1'
#
loop_
_entity.id
_entity.type
_entity.pdbx_description
1 polymer ?
#
loop_
_entity_poly.entity_id
_entity_poly.type
_entity_poly.pdbx_seq_one_letter_code
_entity_poly.pdbx_strand_id
1 'polypeptide(L)'
;MKRFAPWAVALGLLGGGAAFAQVYMPWLGPNRENVSSTVIHCATGEGRNVVPCGGLLSPLQVMSAPFTRKVRNSFMMPVTTAPQQFVYTQPAGATTYRGFNPCAGADVRIMTVSALEPLRTEPTGYPGVDRVTSKTEVIDRFSGIRMTRGPETLGSAANPTSGSQRIVSTMLVAIPGYPADLSSMTCEYEIMYGNGG
;
A
#
# COMPACT_ATOMS: atom_id res chain seq x y z
N MET A 1 45.34 44.66 -54.29
CA MET A 1 46.68 44.17 -54.72
C MET A 1 47.10 43.06 -53.76
N LYS A 2 47.42 41.87 -54.30
CA LYS A 2 48.36 40.80 -53.88
C LYS A 2 48.65 40.69 -52.35
N ARG A 3 48.56 39.54 -51.68
CA ARG A 3 49.43 38.35 -51.79
C ARG A 3 48.87 37.18 -50.93
N PHE A 4 48.71 35.97 -51.50
CA PHE A 4 49.45 34.72 -51.21
C PHE A 4 49.29 34.08 -49.82
N ALA A 5 48.36 33.12 -49.70
CA ALA A 5 48.57 31.65 -49.66
C ALA A 5 49.47 31.03 -48.52
N PRO A 6 49.47 29.69 -48.34
CA PRO A 6 49.14 29.00 -47.07
C PRO A 6 50.34 28.18 -46.52
N TRP A 7 50.16 27.46 -45.40
CA TRP A 7 50.61 26.07 -45.15
C TRP A 7 50.92 25.76 -43.67
N ALA A 8 50.58 24.52 -43.31
CA ALA A 8 51.23 23.62 -42.36
C ALA A 8 50.97 23.82 -40.85
N VAL A 9 50.85 22.79 -40.01
CA VAL A 9 50.79 21.32 -40.13
C VAL A 9 50.28 20.83 -38.75
N ALA A 10 49.67 19.64 -38.76
CA ALA A 10 49.17 18.85 -37.65
C ALA A 10 50.12 18.62 -36.44
N LEU A 11 49.52 18.41 -35.26
CA LEU A 11 49.82 17.44 -34.18
C LEU A 11 49.09 18.02 -32.94
N GLY A 12 48.14 17.37 -32.28
CA GLY A 12 48.13 15.98 -31.84
C GLY A 12 47.99 15.98 -30.32
N LEU A 13 47.26 14.99 -29.82
CA LEU A 13 47.34 14.42 -28.47
C LEU A 13 46.47 14.99 -27.32
N LEU A 14 45.70 14.03 -26.81
CA LEU A 14 45.29 13.78 -25.41
C LEU A 14 43.89 14.23 -25.02
N GLY A 15 42.97 13.27 -25.16
CA GLY A 15 41.70 13.25 -24.46
C GLY A 15 41.91 13.30 -22.95
N GLY A 16 41.37 14.35 -22.33
CA GLY A 16 41.12 14.41 -20.91
C GLY A 16 39.72 13.87 -20.63
N GLY A 17 39.59 12.54 -20.57
CA GLY A 17 38.43 11.94 -19.94
C GLY A 17 38.46 12.26 -18.46
N ALA A 18 37.51 13.06 -17.97
CA ALA A 18 37.28 13.25 -16.55
C ALA A 18 36.77 11.92 -15.97
N ALA A 19 37.69 11.03 -15.60
CA ALA A 19 37.37 9.90 -14.74
C ALA A 19 37.10 10.46 -13.35
N PHE A 20 35.82 10.60 -12.99
CA PHE A 20 35.43 10.69 -11.60
C PHE A 20 35.87 9.39 -10.93
N ALA A 21 37.02 9.42 -10.26
CA ALA A 21 37.40 8.39 -9.32
C ALA A 21 36.37 8.44 -8.19
N GLN A 22 35.34 7.61 -8.30
CA GLN A 22 34.47 7.33 -7.17
C GLN A 22 35.36 6.73 -6.09
N VAL A 23 35.61 7.51 -5.04
CA VAL A 23 36.29 7.01 -3.83
C VAL A 23 35.44 5.84 -3.34
N TYR A 24 35.97 4.63 -3.50
CA TYR A 24 35.35 3.42 -3.01
C TYR A 24 35.37 3.50 -1.47
N MET A 25 34.27 4.01 -0.90
CA MET A 25 34.04 3.90 0.53
C MET A 25 33.50 2.49 0.78
N PRO A 26 34.21 1.66 1.57
CA PRO A 26 33.75 0.31 1.83
C PRO A 26 32.46 0.35 2.65
N TRP A 27 31.58 -0.62 2.41
CA TRP A 27 30.31 -0.71 3.13
C TRP A 27 30.57 -1.16 4.56
N LEU A 28 29.97 -0.47 5.52
CA LEU A 28 30.06 -0.81 6.92
C LEU A 28 28.82 -1.60 7.35
N GLY A 29 29.02 -2.75 7.97
CA GLY A 29 27.97 -3.53 8.61
C GLY A 29 27.40 -2.80 9.85
N PRO A 30 26.33 -3.32 10.46
CA PRO A 30 25.71 -2.72 11.64
C PRO A 30 26.67 -2.55 12.82
N ASN A 31 27.76 -3.33 12.88
CA ASN A 31 28.82 -3.23 13.88
C ASN A 31 30.06 -2.43 13.41
N ARG A 32 29.97 -1.67 12.30
CA ARG A 32 31.08 -0.96 11.64
C ARG A 32 32.22 -1.84 11.11
N GLU A 33 31.93 -3.10 10.83
CA GLU A 33 32.86 -4.00 10.15
C GLU A 33 32.82 -3.78 8.63
N ASN A 34 33.97 -3.91 7.96
CA ASN A 34 34.05 -3.78 6.51
C ASN A 34 33.42 -4.98 5.82
N VAL A 35 32.37 -4.75 5.02
CA VAL A 35 31.67 -5.80 4.27
C VAL A 35 32.18 -5.83 2.83
N SER A 36 33.04 -6.80 2.55
CA SER A 36 33.55 -7.13 1.22
C SER A 36 32.55 -8.07 0.52
N SER A 37 31.44 -7.55 0.00
CA SER A 37 30.53 -8.33 -0.83
C SER A 37 29.80 -7.49 -1.88
N THR A 38 29.29 -8.14 -2.92
CA THR A 38 28.42 -7.57 -3.94
C THR A 38 27.06 -7.24 -3.30
N VAL A 39 26.80 -5.96 -3.03
CA VAL A 39 25.53 -5.50 -2.45
C VAL A 39 24.45 -5.52 -3.53
N ILE A 40 23.41 -6.32 -3.33
CA ILE A 40 22.17 -6.23 -4.11
C ILE A 40 21.36 -5.08 -3.51
N HIS A 41 21.07 -4.06 -4.31
CA HIS A 41 20.38 -2.86 -3.84
C HIS A 41 18.92 -3.16 -3.46
N CYS A 42 18.58 -3.00 -2.18
CA CYS A 42 17.20 -2.84 -1.73
C CYS A 42 16.99 -1.37 -1.34
N ALA A 43 16.13 -0.65 -2.07
CA ALA A 43 15.84 0.75 -1.78
C ALA A 43 15.00 0.84 -0.49
N THR A 44 15.62 1.19 0.63
CA THR A 44 14.96 1.32 1.94
C THR A 44 14.58 2.77 2.30
N GLY A 45 14.81 3.73 1.41
CA GLY A 45 14.42 5.13 1.61
C GLY A 45 15.26 5.92 2.63
N GLU A 46 16.22 5.28 3.30
CA GLU A 46 17.21 5.93 4.16
C GLU A 46 18.63 5.89 3.56
N GLY A 47 19.47 6.86 3.90
CA GLY A 47 20.85 6.93 3.44
C GLY A 47 21.68 5.75 3.93
N ARG A 48 21.92 4.77 3.04
CA ARG A 48 22.97 3.73 3.11
C ARG A 48 22.95 2.82 4.35
N ASN A 49 21.77 2.39 4.81
CA ASN A 49 21.66 1.22 5.69
C ASN A 49 21.49 -0.05 4.84
N VAL A 50 22.49 -0.93 4.86
CA VAL A 50 22.39 -2.26 4.21
C VAL A 50 21.75 -3.22 5.21
N VAL A 51 20.48 -3.55 4.97
CA VAL A 51 19.81 -4.64 5.69
C VAL A 51 20.30 -5.95 5.04
N PRO A 52 20.59 -7.03 5.80
CA PRO A 52 21.04 -8.29 5.21
C PRO A 52 20.03 -8.78 4.16
N CYS A 53 20.39 -8.59 2.89
CA CYS A 53 19.70 -9.17 1.76
C CYS A 53 20.19 -10.62 1.70
N GLY A 54 19.28 -11.59 1.86
CA GLY A 54 19.65 -13.00 1.97
C GLY A 54 20.65 -13.43 0.88
N GLY A 55 21.65 -14.23 1.27
CA GLY A 55 22.73 -14.64 0.37
C GLY A 55 22.27 -15.58 -0.74
N LEU A 56 23.17 -15.88 -1.69
CA LEU A 56 22.92 -16.78 -2.83
C LEU A 56 22.43 -18.20 -2.44
N LEU A 57 22.70 -18.63 -1.21
CA LEU A 57 22.29 -19.94 -0.67
C LEU A 57 21.11 -19.86 0.31
N SER A 58 20.65 -18.65 0.62
CA SER A 58 19.48 -18.41 1.46
C SER A 58 18.84 -17.12 0.97
N PRO A 59 18.21 -17.12 -0.22
CA PRO A 59 17.38 -16.01 -0.60
C PRO A 59 16.41 -15.80 0.57
N LEU A 60 16.41 -14.60 1.13
CA LEU A 60 15.30 -14.18 1.98
C LEU A 60 14.09 -14.34 1.07
N GLN A 61 13.40 -15.46 1.24
CA GLN A 61 12.13 -15.69 0.61
C GLN A 61 11.25 -14.59 1.19
N VAL A 62 11.20 -13.45 0.51
CA VAL A 62 10.06 -12.54 0.54
C VAL A 62 8.94 -13.35 -0.09
N MET A 63 8.47 -14.36 0.62
CA MET A 63 7.19 -15.02 0.37
C MET A 63 6.13 -14.01 0.81
N SER A 64 6.07 -12.85 0.16
CA SER A 64 4.78 -12.21 -0.05
C SER A 64 4.07 -13.14 -1.01
N ALA A 65 3.35 -14.14 -0.49
CA ALA A 65 2.47 -14.93 -1.33
C ALA A 65 1.58 -13.92 -2.08
N PRO A 66 1.61 -13.91 -3.43
CA PRO A 66 0.91 -12.89 -4.20
C PRO A 66 -0.58 -13.01 -3.92
N PHE A 67 -1.22 -11.88 -3.59
CA PHE A 67 -2.66 -11.85 -3.44
C PHE A 67 -3.32 -12.17 -4.77
N THR A 68 -3.94 -13.34 -4.82
CA THR A 68 -4.71 -13.78 -5.98
C THR A 68 -6.17 -13.52 -5.68
N ARG A 69 -6.76 -12.54 -6.37
CA ARG A 69 -8.17 -12.18 -6.23
C ARG A 69 -9.06 -13.42 -6.45
N LYS A 70 -10.00 -13.66 -5.53
CA LYS A 70 -11.01 -14.72 -5.64
C LYS A 70 -12.15 -14.33 -6.58
N VAL A 71 -12.45 -13.05 -6.64
CA VAL A 71 -13.47 -12.45 -7.50
C VAL A 71 -12.85 -11.26 -8.22
N ARG A 72 -13.31 -11.02 -9.46
CA ARG A 72 -12.77 -9.91 -10.27
C ARG A 72 -13.10 -8.54 -9.65
N ASN A 73 -14.33 -8.40 -9.16
CA ASN A 73 -14.86 -7.14 -8.65
C ASN A 73 -14.54 -6.96 -7.16
N SER A 74 -14.15 -5.74 -6.77
CA SER A 74 -14.12 -5.31 -5.38
C SER A 74 -15.54 -5.02 -4.87
N PHE A 75 -15.71 -5.05 -3.56
CA PHE A 75 -16.91 -4.53 -2.90
C PHE A 75 -16.62 -3.08 -2.54
N MET A 76 -17.31 -2.17 -3.21
CA MET A 76 -17.19 -0.73 -2.97
C MET A 76 -18.28 -0.28 -2.02
N MET A 77 -17.97 0.66 -1.13
CA MET A 77 -18.95 1.24 -0.21
C MET A 77 -18.66 2.71 0.07
N PRO A 78 -19.69 3.55 0.25
CA PRO A 78 -19.50 4.94 0.63
C PRO A 78 -19.15 5.01 2.11
N VAL A 79 -18.22 5.88 2.46
CA VAL A 79 -17.78 6.10 3.84
C VAL A 79 -17.86 7.58 4.14
N THR A 80 -18.52 7.92 5.24
CA THR A 80 -18.69 9.29 5.74
C THR A 80 -18.11 9.41 7.16
N THR A 81 -18.15 10.61 7.75
CA THR A 81 -17.74 10.81 9.15
C THR A 81 -18.65 10.13 10.16
N ALA A 82 -19.90 9.87 9.78
CA ALA A 82 -20.82 9.09 10.60
C ALA A 82 -20.58 7.59 10.36
N PRO A 83 -20.58 6.76 11.40
CA PRO A 83 -20.54 5.30 11.24
C PRO A 83 -21.69 4.82 10.34
N GLN A 84 -21.34 4.15 9.25
CA GLN A 84 -22.29 3.50 8.35
C GLN A 84 -22.06 2.00 8.38
N GLN A 85 -23.10 1.24 8.08
CA GLN A 85 -23.08 -0.21 8.16
C GLN A 85 -23.49 -0.82 6.84
N PHE A 86 -22.70 -1.78 6.39
CA PHE A 86 -22.89 -2.46 5.12
C PHE A 86 -22.80 -3.95 5.31
N VAL A 87 -23.55 -4.68 4.51
CA VAL A 87 -23.44 -6.13 4.42
C VAL A 87 -23.10 -6.53 2.99
N TYR A 88 -22.18 -7.47 2.86
CA TYR A 88 -21.81 -8.05 1.57
C TYR A 88 -21.45 -9.52 1.75
N THR A 89 -21.46 -10.25 0.63
CA THR A 89 -21.16 -11.69 0.65
C THR A 89 -19.69 -11.92 0.29
N GLN A 90 -18.91 -12.36 1.26
CA GLN A 90 -17.55 -12.81 1.05
C GLN A 90 -17.52 -14.04 0.10
N PRO A 91 -16.61 -14.06 -0.89
CA PRO A 91 -16.40 -15.23 -1.74
C PRO A 91 -15.99 -16.47 -0.93
N ALA A 92 -16.55 -17.62 -1.29
CA ALA A 92 -16.23 -18.90 -0.66
C ALA A 92 -14.73 -19.24 -0.80
N GLY A 93 -14.14 -19.69 0.30
CA GLY A 93 -12.73 -20.10 0.34
C GLY A 93 -11.72 -18.97 0.14
N ALA A 94 -12.11 -17.70 0.31
CA ALA A 94 -11.18 -16.58 0.41
C ALA A 94 -10.41 -16.64 1.74
N THR A 95 -9.09 -16.77 1.68
CA THR A 95 -8.23 -16.86 2.87
C THR A 95 -7.61 -15.51 3.26
N THR A 96 -7.66 -14.51 2.38
CA THR A 96 -7.13 -13.18 2.63
C THR A 96 -8.04 -12.07 2.12
N TYR A 97 -7.86 -10.86 2.64
CA TYR A 97 -8.53 -9.65 2.14
C TYR A 97 -7.55 -8.48 2.01
N ARG A 98 -7.93 -7.50 1.19
CA ARG A 98 -7.24 -6.21 1.03
C ARG A 98 -8.23 -5.07 1.03
N GLY A 99 -7.84 -3.97 1.66
CA GLY A 99 -8.58 -2.71 1.64
C GLY A 99 -7.86 -1.67 0.80
N PHE A 100 -8.60 -0.87 0.03
CA PHE A 100 -8.07 0.27 -0.68
C PHE A 100 -8.84 1.53 -0.31
N ASN A 101 -8.10 2.56 0.11
CA ASN A 101 -8.63 3.85 0.51
C ASN A 101 -8.05 4.95 -0.40
N PRO A 102 -8.79 5.40 -1.43
CA PRO A 102 -8.40 6.50 -2.32
C PRO A 102 -8.61 7.90 -1.69
N CYS A 103 -9.14 8.00 -0.47
CA CYS A 103 -9.50 9.26 0.16
C CYS A 103 -8.23 10.09 0.50
N ALA A 104 -8.04 11.22 -0.17
CA ALA A 104 -6.82 12.03 -0.03
C ALA A 104 -6.69 12.72 1.34
N GLY A 105 -7.82 13.00 2.01
CA GLY A 105 -7.89 13.81 3.23
C GLY A 105 -8.27 13.06 4.52
N ALA A 106 -8.56 11.76 4.45
CA ALA A 106 -8.93 10.98 5.63
C ALA A 106 -8.49 9.52 5.54
N ASP A 107 -8.36 8.92 6.71
CA ASP A 107 -8.25 7.48 6.81
C ASP A 107 -9.63 6.87 7.00
N VAL A 108 -9.79 5.62 6.55
CA VAL A 108 -11.03 4.86 6.75
C VAL A 108 -10.81 3.95 7.95
N ARG A 109 -11.72 3.99 8.92
CA ARG A 109 -11.84 2.93 9.92
C ARG A 109 -12.86 1.92 9.47
N ILE A 110 -12.54 0.64 9.64
CA ILE A 110 -13.43 -0.47 9.33
C ILE A 110 -13.36 -1.54 10.43
N MET A 111 -14.50 -2.11 10.77
CA MET A 111 -14.61 -3.21 11.72
C MET A 111 -15.73 -4.16 11.29
N THR A 112 -15.53 -5.47 11.44
CA THR A 112 -16.66 -6.41 11.38
C THR A 112 -17.47 -6.28 12.66
N VAL A 113 -18.78 -6.12 12.53
CA VAL A 113 -19.69 -5.88 13.66
C VAL A 113 -20.75 -6.97 13.73
N SER A 114 -21.26 -7.22 14.93
CA SER A 114 -22.31 -8.21 15.16
C SER A 114 -23.70 -7.58 15.02
N ALA A 115 -24.65 -8.32 14.46
CA ALA A 115 -26.05 -7.92 14.45
C ALA A 115 -26.62 -7.99 15.89
N LEU A 116 -27.31 -6.93 16.33
CA LEU A 116 -28.00 -6.90 17.63
C LEU A 116 -29.50 -7.21 17.51
N GLU A 117 -30.01 -7.14 16.28
CA GLU A 117 -31.38 -7.44 15.87
C GLU A 117 -31.34 -8.23 14.56
N PRO A 118 -32.47 -8.86 14.14
CA PRO A 118 -32.55 -9.48 12.82
C PRO A 118 -32.17 -8.49 11.71
N LEU A 119 -31.30 -8.93 10.80
CA LEU A 119 -30.77 -8.08 9.74
C LEU A 119 -31.88 -7.56 8.83
N ARG A 120 -31.90 -6.24 8.66
CA ARG A 120 -32.69 -5.53 7.64
C ARG A 120 -31.73 -4.75 6.77
N THR A 121 -31.94 -4.82 5.46
CA THR A 121 -31.01 -4.26 4.47
C THR A 121 -31.75 -3.48 3.40
N GLU A 122 -31.04 -2.55 2.78
CA GLU A 122 -31.48 -1.78 1.63
C GLU A 122 -30.38 -1.81 0.55
N PRO A 123 -30.71 -2.06 -0.72
CA PRO A 123 -29.72 -2.06 -1.79
C PRO A 123 -28.99 -0.72 -1.89
N THR A 124 -27.68 -0.77 -2.10
CA THR A 124 -26.90 0.43 -2.44
C THR A 124 -26.73 0.57 -3.95
N GLY A 125 -26.11 1.68 -4.39
CA GLY A 125 -25.64 1.81 -5.77
C GLY A 125 -24.45 0.91 -6.12
N TYR A 126 -23.86 0.21 -5.14
CA TYR A 126 -22.67 -0.61 -5.30
C TYR A 126 -23.05 -2.10 -5.39
N PRO A 127 -22.67 -2.80 -6.48
CA PRO A 127 -23.04 -4.20 -6.67
C PRO A 127 -22.55 -5.12 -5.55
N GLY A 128 -23.45 -5.95 -5.02
CA GLY A 128 -23.12 -6.94 -3.99
C GLY A 128 -22.93 -6.36 -2.59
N VAL A 129 -23.29 -5.08 -2.38
CA VAL A 129 -23.22 -4.39 -1.09
C VAL A 129 -24.58 -3.78 -0.78
N ASP A 130 -25.15 -4.16 0.36
CA ASP A 130 -26.38 -3.57 0.88
C ASP A 130 -26.09 -2.73 2.13
N ARG A 131 -26.84 -1.65 2.33
CA ARG A 131 -26.83 -0.87 3.57
C ARG A 131 -27.63 -1.59 4.64
N VAL A 132 -27.07 -1.72 5.83
CA VAL A 132 -27.79 -2.29 6.98
C VAL A 132 -28.60 -1.21 7.69
N THR A 133 -29.87 -1.48 7.96
CA THR A 133 -30.81 -0.56 8.62
C THR A 133 -31.28 -1.03 10.00
N SER A 134 -31.11 -2.33 10.31
CA SER A 134 -31.32 -2.89 11.64
C SER A 134 -30.20 -2.49 12.61
N LYS A 135 -30.46 -2.55 13.92
CA LYS A 135 -29.45 -2.23 14.93
C LYS A 135 -28.30 -3.25 14.92
N THR A 136 -27.06 -2.75 14.85
CA THR A 136 -25.85 -3.56 15.01
C THR A 136 -24.83 -2.81 15.88
N GLU A 137 -23.73 -3.47 16.27
CA GLU A 137 -22.63 -2.77 16.93
C GLU A 137 -22.08 -1.65 16.03
N VAL A 138 -21.61 -0.57 16.63
CA VAL A 138 -21.06 0.58 15.91
C VAL A 138 -19.58 0.71 16.21
N ILE A 139 -18.82 1.13 15.21
CA ILE A 139 -17.45 1.56 15.41
C ILE A 139 -17.42 2.99 16.00
N ASP A 140 -16.37 3.28 16.74
CA ASP A 140 -16.01 4.61 17.23
C ASP A 140 -14.65 5.06 16.68
N ARG A 141 -14.22 6.28 17.04
CA ARG A 141 -12.95 6.86 16.54
C ARG A 141 -11.69 6.10 17.01
N PHE A 142 -11.80 5.17 17.95
CA PHE A 142 -10.68 4.44 18.55
C PHE A 142 -10.69 2.93 18.24
N SER A 143 -11.82 2.39 17.78
CA SER A 143 -12.02 0.98 17.46
C SER A 143 -11.81 0.66 15.98
N GLY A 144 -11.74 -0.63 15.67
CA GLY A 144 -11.51 -1.15 14.32
C GLY A 144 -10.11 -0.89 13.75
N ILE A 145 -9.94 -1.31 12.50
CA ILE A 145 -8.68 -1.22 11.77
C ILE A 145 -8.65 0.11 11.03
N ARG A 146 -7.54 0.84 11.17
CA ARG A 146 -7.29 2.07 10.42
C ARG A 146 -6.64 1.75 9.08
N MET A 147 -7.34 2.07 7.99
CA MET A 147 -6.89 1.93 6.62
C MET A 147 -6.37 3.28 6.14
N THR A 148 -5.04 3.43 6.13
CA THR A 148 -4.39 4.65 5.66
C THR A 148 -4.49 4.78 4.14
N ARG A 149 -4.37 6.01 3.64
CA ARG A 149 -4.18 6.26 2.21
C ARG A 149 -2.96 5.50 1.68
N GLY A 150 -3.08 4.92 0.49
CA GLY A 150 -1.96 4.27 -0.17
C GLY A 150 -2.36 3.62 -1.48
N PRO A 151 -1.39 3.20 -2.32
CA PRO A 151 -1.65 2.26 -3.40
C PRO A 151 -2.27 0.97 -2.81
N GLU A 152 -2.79 0.04 -3.61
CA GLU A 152 -3.32 -1.29 -3.19
C GLU A 152 -2.38 -2.14 -2.28
N THR A 153 -1.22 -1.60 -1.94
CA THR A 153 -0.21 -2.05 -1.01
C THR A 153 -0.51 -1.64 0.44
N LEU A 154 -1.50 -2.28 1.06
CA LEU A 154 -1.44 -2.60 2.48
C LEU A 154 -1.78 -4.09 2.59
N GLY A 155 -0.91 -4.84 3.25
CA GLY A 155 -0.77 -6.29 3.12
C GLY A 155 -2.08 -7.08 3.12
N SER A 156 -2.05 -8.21 2.42
CA SER A 156 -3.09 -9.23 2.58
C SER A 156 -3.16 -9.62 4.06
N ALA A 157 -4.25 -9.27 4.73
CA ALA A 157 -4.47 -9.77 6.08
C ALA A 157 -5.13 -11.14 5.99
N ALA A 158 -4.78 -12.03 6.92
CA ALA A 158 -5.50 -13.27 7.10
C ALA A 158 -6.97 -12.94 7.27
N ASN A 159 -7.82 -13.62 6.51
CA ASN A 159 -9.26 -13.45 6.64
C ASN A 159 -9.67 -14.02 8.00
N PRO A 160 -10.08 -13.18 8.97
CA PRO A 160 -10.16 -13.58 10.37
C PRO A 160 -11.30 -14.56 10.64
N THR A 161 -12.13 -14.89 9.65
CA THR A 161 -13.39 -15.61 9.88
C THR A 161 -13.84 -16.35 8.63
N SER A 162 -14.42 -17.53 8.84
CA SER A 162 -15.17 -18.28 7.83
C SER A 162 -16.63 -17.79 7.83
N GLY A 163 -17.26 -17.72 6.66
CA GLY A 163 -18.66 -17.28 6.53
C GLY A 163 -18.93 -16.63 5.18
N SER A 164 -20.19 -16.65 4.75
CA SER A 164 -20.64 -16.03 3.50
C SER A 164 -21.00 -14.56 3.69
N GLN A 165 -21.75 -14.17 4.72
CA GLN A 165 -22.12 -12.76 4.93
C GLN A 165 -21.21 -12.04 5.92
N ARG A 166 -20.90 -10.79 5.60
CA ARG A 166 -20.07 -9.89 6.40
C ARG A 166 -20.81 -8.61 6.66
N ILE A 167 -21.02 -8.28 7.93
CA ILE A 167 -21.48 -6.95 8.34
C ILE A 167 -20.27 -6.14 8.75
N VAL A 168 -20.06 -5.00 8.10
CA VAL A 168 -18.97 -4.08 8.43
C VAL A 168 -19.53 -2.74 8.84
N SER A 169 -18.89 -2.10 9.81
CA SER A 169 -19.09 -0.70 10.13
C SER A 169 -17.88 0.09 9.67
N THR A 170 -18.12 1.18 8.93
CA THR A 170 -17.09 2.06 8.37
C THR A 170 -17.30 3.51 8.78
N MET A 171 -16.21 4.26 8.96
CA MET A 171 -16.24 5.71 9.17
C MET A 171 -14.95 6.39 8.71
N LEU A 172 -15.04 7.66 8.33
CA LEU A 172 -13.89 8.53 8.07
C LEU A 172 -13.32 9.06 9.38
N VAL A 173 -11.99 9.07 9.49
CA VAL A 173 -11.27 9.70 10.58
C VAL A 173 -10.19 10.62 10.04
N ALA A 174 -9.98 11.74 10.74
CA ALA A 174 -8.93 12.68 10.41
C ALA A 174 -7.54 12.02 10.51
N ILE A 175 -6.66 12.40 9.58
CA ILE A 175 -5.25 12.01 9.62
C ILE A 175 -4.60 12.71 10.81
N PRO A 176 -3.81 12.03 11.65
CA PRO A 176 -3.26 12.65 12.85
C PRO A 176 -2.29 13.75 12.43
N GLY A 177 -2.41 14.93 13.05
CA GLY A 177 -1.58 16.09 12.71
C GLY A 177 -2.08 16.90 11.51
N TYR A 178 -3.18 16.51 10.85
CA TYR A 178 -3.79 17.28 9.76
C TYR A 178 -5.18 17.76 10.18
N PRO A 179 -5.39 19.06 10.41
CA PRO A 179 -6.71 19.60 10.63
C PRO A 179 -7.50 19.52 9.32
N ALA A 180 -8.54 18.70 9.30
CA ALA A 180 -9.42 18.56 8.16
C ALA A 180 -10.88 18.57 8.63
N ASP A 181 -11.69 19.47 8.08
CA ASP A 181 -13.14 19.37 8.21
C ASP A 181 -13.64 18.27 7.27
N LEU A 182 -14.17 17.21 7.86
CA LEU A 182 -14.63 16.03 7.14
C LEU A 182 -16.16 15.99 7.01
N SER A 183 -16.87 16.97 7.57
CA SER A 183 -18.33 16.91 7.77
C SER A 183 -19.15 16.75 6.49
N SER A 184 -18.68 17.29 5.37
CA SER A 184 -19.30 17.15 4.05
C SER A 184 -18.62 16.11 3.15
N MET A 185 -17.65 15.37 3.67
CA MET A 185 -16.84 14.46 2.87
C MET A 185 -17.47 13.06 2.82
N THR A 186 -17.57 12.54 1.59
CA THR A 186 -17.89 11.13 1.33
C THR A 186 -16.77 10.56 0.48
N CYS A 187 -16.20 9.43 0.90
CA CYS A 187 -15.17 8.72 0.15
C CYS A 187 -15.65 7.31 -0.20
N GLU A 188 -15.14 6.75 -1.29
CA GLU A 188 -15.41 5.37 -1.66
C GLU A 188 -14.30 4.47 -1.12
N TYR A 189 -14.66 3.47 -0.33
CA TYR A 189 -13.72 2.47 0.18
C TYR A 189 -13.94 1.15 -0.56
N GLU A 190 -12.85 0.49 -0.93
CA GLU A 190 -12.91 -0.81 -1.62
C GLU A 190 -12.36 -1.91 -0.73
N ILE A 191 -13.06 -3.05 -0.70
CA ILE A 191 -12.54 -4.29 -0.13
C ILE A 191 -12.49 -5.40 -1.17
N MET A 192 -11.38 -6.12 -1.19
CA MET A 192 -11.10 -7.22 -2.12
C MET A 192 -10.83 -8.49 -1.32
N TYR A 193 -11.28 -9.62 -1.85
CA TYR A 193 -11.02 -10.94 -1.27
C TYR A 193 -10.17 -11.77 -2.21
N GLY A 194 -9.28 -12.56 -1.63
CA GLY A 194 -8.32 -13.37 -2.37
C GLY A 194 -7.80 -14.55 -1.58
N ASN A 195 -6.78 -15.17 -2.17
CA ASN A 195 -5.96 -16.20 -1.57
C ASN A 195 -4.50 -15.75 -1.63
N GLY A 196 -3.71 -16.10 -0.61
CA GLY A 196 -2.31 -15.73 -0.52
C GLY A 196 -2.09 -14.52 0.38
N GLY A 197 -1.29 -14.78 1.41
CA GLY A 197 -0.83 -13.91 2.50
C GLY A 197 -0.03 -14.76 3.45
#